data_AF-A0A7R9IKC2-F1
#
_entry.id   AF-A0A7R9IKC2-F1
#
_cell.length_a   1.000
_cell.length_b   1.000
_cell.length_c   1.000
_cell.angle_alpha   90.00
_cell.angle_beta   90.00
_cell.angle_gamma   90.00
#
_symmetry.space_group_name_H-M   'P 1'
#
loop_
_entity.id
_entity.type
_entity.pdbx_description
1 polymer ?
#
loop_
_entity_poly.entity_id
_entity_poly.type
_entity_poly.pdbx_seq_one_letter_code
_entity_poly.pdbx_strand_id
1 'polypeptide(L)'
;GSGWKLIHSYIFNFYHYVGLDRSVRLYTTPQVYISDVSVLTSIQNTTGNVSVAGLEEGEDDLTLSVSLYDKEGELAASSSGQEGLLEVPDANLWWPYLMDPNPGYLYTLEVIVSGQVKDVYRVKIGIRTISCTNTTLLINDKPFYFRGFGKHEDSDFRGRGYDESVLVKDYNVIKWIGGNGYRTSNYPPSEEFLDYADQLGIVVIDECPIANARMWKLPPQRNMFFSRFLTNGLLRNHKTSLSELIKRDKNHPSVIMWSLASGATTDLNNTASYFEQLVGHVKSLDSSRPITAAISVDVKSDKANEVVHLRIAREHKPWTTLINFWTKADRAPFVASVNGAAPLAQFLDIIGINLYTGWESNLAMFDIIRDEVVSYVQAFHDVHNKPFLFMEYGADTYTGLHVV
;
A
#
# COMPACT_ATOMS: atom_id res chain seq x y z
N GLY A 1 -19.04 23.15 -38.59
CA GLY A 1 -19.75 23.61 -37.38
C GLY A 1 -18.78 23.55 -36.21
N SER A 2 -18.55 24.69 -35.56
CA SER A 2 -17.73 24.80 -34.36
C SER A 2 -18.51 24.28 -33.14
N GLY A 3 -18.57 22.96 -32.99
CA GLY A 3 -19.10 22.32 -31.80
C GLY A 3 -18.03 22.25 -30.72
N TRP A 4 -18.41 22.52 -29.48
CA TRP A 4 -17.54 22.27 -28.33
C TRP A 4 -17.32 20.76 -28.18
N LYS A 5 -16.06 20.33 -28.10
CA LYS A 5 -15.69 18.95 -27.75
C LYS A 5 -15.23 18.92 -26.30
N LEU A 6 -15.92 18.16 -25.47
CA LEU A 6 -15.43 17.87 -24.11
C LEU A 6 -14.21 16.95 -24.26
N ILE A 7 -13.03 17.44 -23.87
CA ILE A 7 -11.80 16.63 -23.80
C ILE A 7 -11.60 16.27 -22.34
N HIS A 8 -11.74 14.98 -22.02
CA HIS A 8 -11.40 14.49 -20.70
C HIS A 8 -9.89 14.23 -20.64
N SER A 9 -9.18 14.90 -19.73
CA SER A 9 -7.74 14.71 -19.53
C SER A 9 -7.49 14.08 -18.17
N TYR A 10 -6.71 13.01 -18.14
CA TYR A 10 -6.31 12.32 -16.92
C TYR A 10 -4.84 12.57 -16.59
N ILE A 11 -4.45 12.34 -15.34
CA ILE A 11 -3.10 12.62 -14.80
C ILE A 11 -2.40 11.34 -14.30
N PHE A 12 -2.67 10.19 -14.91
CA PHE A 12 -2.06 8.90 -14.56
C PHE A 12 -1.52 8.17 -15.80
N ASN A 13 -0.56 7.27 -15.61
CA ASN A 13 0.21 6.61 -16.67
C ASN A 13 -0.31 5.21 -17.06
N PHE A 14 -1.63 5.04 -17.12
CA PHE A 14 -2.27 3.81 -17.59
C PHE A 14 -3.52 4.15 -18.40
N TYR A 15 -3.91 3.24 -19.32
CA TYR A 15 -5.08 3.47 -20.15
C TYR A 15 -6.37 3.42 -19.31
N HIS A 16 -7.26 4.39 -19.51
CA HIS A 16 -8.53 4.46 -18.78
C HIS A 16 -9.58 3.54 -19.41
N TYR A 17 -9.41 2.23 -19.24
CA TYR A 17 -10.42 1.24 -19.63
C TYR A 17 -11.74 1.51 -18.91
N VAL A 18 -12.86 1.21 -19.55
CA VAL A 18 -14.19 1.33 -18.95
C VAL A 18 -14.99 0.08 -19.32
N GLY A 19 -15.79 -0.41 -18.38
CA GLY A 19 -16.55 -1.64 -18.59
C GLY A 19 -16.94 -2.31 -17.28
N LEU A 20 -17.55 -3.49 -17.41
CA LEU A 20 -17.76 -4.42 -16.32
C LEU A 20 -16.56 -5.38 -16.30
N ASP A 21 -15.48 -4.93 -15.66
CA ASP A 21 -14.19 -5.62 -15.69
C ASP A 21 -14.11 -6.79 -14.68
N ARG A 22 -15.13 -6.94 -13.82
CA ARG A 22 -15.23 -7.97 -12.77
C ARG A 22 -16.54 -8.74 -12.84
N SER A 23 -16.59 -9.87 -12.12
CA SER A 23 -17.74 -10.76 -12.05
C SER A 23 -19.03 -10.02 -11.63
N VAL A 24 -20.11 -10.24 -12.40
CA VAL A 24 -21.48 -9.86 -12.01
C VAL A 24 -22.21 -11.11 -11.54
N ARG A 25 -22.79 -11.08 -10.33
CA ARG A 25 -23.41 -12.25 -9.71
C ARG A 25 -24.80 -11.88 -9.17
N LEU A 26 -25.72 -12.84 -9.27
CA LEU A 26 -26.97 -12.85 -8.51
C LEU A 26 -26.83 -13.91 -7.41
N TYR A 27 -27.10 -13.55 -6.16
CA TYR A 27 -27.03 -14.45 -5.01
C TYR A 27 -28.23 -14.24 -4.11
N THR A 28 -28.44 -15.17 -3.17
CA THR A 28 -29.54 -15.14 -2.21
C THR A 28 -29.00 -15.37 -0.81
N THR A 29 -29.55 -14.66 0.16
CA THR A 29 -29.33 -14.90 1.60
C THR A 29 -30.67 -15.23 2.26
N PRO A 30 -30.67 -15.80 3.47
CA PRO A 30 -31.84 -15.76 4.32
C PRO A 30 -32.22 -14.31 4.68
N GLN A 31 -33.40 -14.11 5.27
CA GLN A 31 -33.86 -12.77 5.69
C GLN A 31 -32.99 -12.18 6.81
N VAL A 32 -32.52 -13.04 7.71
CA VAL A 32 -31.51 -12.75 8.73
C VAL A 32 -30.21 -13.40 8.28
N TYR A 33 -29.16 -12.61 8.07
CA TYR A 33 -27.93 -13.07 7.46
C TYR A 33 -26.70 -12.35 8.00
N ILE A 34 -25.55 -12.99 7.85
CA ILE A 34 -24.24 -12.44 8.22
C ILE A 34 -23.84 -11.41 7.17
N SER A 35 -23.82 -10.13 7.56
CA SER A 35 -23.52 -9.00 6.66
C SER A 35 -22.03 -8.66 6.59
N ASP A 36 -21.28 -8.92 7.67
CA ASP A 36 -19.85 -8.64 7.77
C ASP A 36 -19.18 -9.60 8.76
N VAL A 37 -17.89 -9.85 8.55
CA VAL A 37 -17.03 -10.61 9.47
C VAL A 37 -15.69 -9.90 9.51
N SER A 38 -15.23 -9.52 10.69
CA SER A 38 -13.92 -8.92 10.89
C SER A 38 -13.04 -9.86 11.69
N VAL A 39 -11.86 -10.18 11.15
CA VAL A 39 -10.91 -11.10 11.78
C VAL A 39 -9.62 -10.37 12.12
N LEU A 40 -9.22 -10.42 13.38
CA LEU A 40 -7.91 -10.01 13.84
C LEU A 40 -7.16 -11.20 14.41
N THR A 41 -5.86 -11.30 14.11
CA THR A 41 -5.03 -12.39 14.62
C THR A 41 -3.87 -11.87 15.44
N SER A 42 -3.50 -12.61 16.49
CA SER A 42 -2.31 -12.35 17.29
C SER A 42 -1.66 -13.67 17.69
N ILE A 43 -0.42 -13.62 18.19
CA ILE A 43 0.33 -14.80 18.60
C ILE A 43 0.85 -14.57 20.01
N GLN A 44 0.63 -15.54 20.90
CA GLN A 44 1.20 -15.58 22.24
C GLN A 44 1.93 -16.92 22.43
N ASN A 45 3.25 -16.87 22.52
CA ASN A 45 4.11 -18.06 22.48
C ASN A 45 3.88 -18.89 21.20
N THR A 46 3.25 -20.06 21.30
CA THR A 46 2.85 -20.90 20.15
C THR A 46 1.34 -20.87 19.89
N THR A 47 0.56 -20.19 20.74
CA THR A 47 -0.89 -20.09 20.60
C THR A 47 -1.25 -18.96 19.63
N GLY A 48 -2.01 -19.31 18.60
CA GLY A 48 -2.62 -18.35 17.69
C GLY A 48 -4.00 -17.92 18.21
N ASN A 49 -4.22 -16.62 18.30
CA ASN A 49 -5.47 -16.04 18.74
C ASN A 49 -6.20 -15.44 17.55
N VAL A 50 -7.48 -15.75 17.39
CA VAL A 50 -8.35 -15.22 16.34
C VAL A 50 -9.53 -14.52 17.01
N SER A 51 -9.61 -13.20 16.86
CA SER A 51 -10.73 -12.39 17.32
C SER A 51 -11.69 -12.14 16.16
N VAL A 52 -12.96 -12.44 16.37
CA VAL A 52 -14.03 -12.23 15.39
C VAL A 52 -15.00 -11.17 15.91
N ALA A 53 -15.29 -10.16 15.09
CA ALA A 53 -16.21 -9.05 15.40
C ALA A 53 -17.06 -8.65 14.19
N GLY A 54 -18.08 -7.81 14.42
CA GLY A 54 -18.93 -7.25 13.37
C GLY A 54 -20.07 -8.16 12.93
N LEU A 55 -20.47 -9.11 13.77
CA LEU A 55 -21.57 -10.02 13.50
C LEU A 55 -22.88 -9.32 13.86
N GLU A 56 -23.64 -8.88 12.86
CA GLU A 56 -24.92 -8.19 13.09
C GLU A 56 -26.02 -9.19 13.49
N GLU A 57 -26.65 -8.93 14.63
CA GLU A 57 -27.85 -9.62 15.08
C GLU A 57 -29.12 -9.08 14.39
N GLY A 58 -30.06 -9.97 14.13
CA GLY A 58 -31.47 -9.63 13.92
C GLY A 58 -32.37 -10.45 14.85
N GLU A 59 -33.23 -9.78 15.62
CA GLU A 59 -34.14 -10.36 16.64
C GLU A 59 -33.46 -11.02 17.86
N ASP A 60 -34.11 -10.87 19.03
CA ASP A 60 -33.59 -11.20 20.38
C ASP A 60 -33.31 -12.70 20.64
N ASP A 61 -33.54 -13.60 19.67
CA ASP A 61 -33.47 -15.07 19.82
C ASP A 61 -32.34 -15.74 19.00
N LEU A 62 -31.38 -14.98 18.46
CA LEU A 62 -30.29 -15.58 17.68
C LEU A 62 -29.19 -16.18 18.55
N THR A 63 -28.71 -17.35 18.16
CA THR A 63 -27.47 -17.93 18.68
C THR A 63 -26.38 -17.87 17.63
N LEU A 64 -25.24 -17.28 17.99
CA LEU A 64 -24.07 -17.22 17.15
C LEU A 64 -23.00 -18.23 17.60
N SER A 65 -22.49 -19.02 16.67
CA SER A 65 -21.34 -19.89 16.90
C SER A 65 -20.26 -19.68 15.86
N VAL A 66 -19.02 -19.77 16.31
CA VAL A 66 -17.82 -19.61 15.49
C VAL A 66 -16.94 -20.84 15.67
N SER A 67 -16.55 -21.45 14.56
CA SER A 67 -15.66 -22.61 14.55
C SER A 67 -14.52 -22.36 13.58
N LEU A 68 -13.31 -22.76 13.96
CA LEU A 68 -12.12 -22.68 13.14
C LEU A 68 -11.67 -24.09 12.80
N TYR A 69 -11.58 -24.38 11.51
CA TYR A 69 -11.11 -25.66 10.99
C TYR A 69 -9.74 -25.50 10.36
N ASP A 70 -8.87 -26.49 10.55
CA ASP A 70 -7.56 -26.53 9.91
C ASP A 70 -7.65 -26.88 8.41
N LYS A 71 -6.50 -27.11 7.77
CA LYS A 71 -6.43 -27.35 6.32
C LYS A 71 -7.00 -28.72 5.93
N GLU A 72 -6.96 -29.67 6.87
CA GLU A 72 -7.46 -31.03 6.75
C GLU A 72 -8.98 -31.11 7.05
N GLY A 73 -9.54 -30.06 7.65
CA GLY A 73 -10.95 -29.94 8.00
C GLY A 73 -11.27 -30.35 9.44
N GLU A 74 -10.25 -30.54 10.27
CA GLU A 74 -10.42 -30.86 11.69
C GLU A 74 -10.64 -29.59 12.51
N LEU A 75 -11.44 -29.70 13.58
CA LEU A 75 -11.78 -28.57 14.44
C LEU A 75 -10.55 -28.16 15.28
N ALA A 76 -10.03 -26.96 15.00
CA ALA A 76 -8.89 -26.38 15.71
C ALA A 76 -9.33 -25.60 16.96
N ALA A 77 -10.43 -24.84 16.87
CA ALA A 77 -10.98 -24.06 17.98
C ALA A 77 -12.46 -23.71 17.73
N SER A 78 -13.22 -23.43 18.79
CA SER A 78 -14.62 -22.98 18.68
C SER A 78 -15.02 -22.06 19.83
N SER A 79 -15.95 -21.15 19.57
CA SER A 79 -16.57 -20.27 20.56
C SER A 79 -18.04 -20.02 20.24
N SER A 80 -18.80 -19.54 21.22
CA SER A 80 -20.21 -19.16 21.10
C SER A 80 -20.42 -17.75 21.66
N GLY A 81 -21.22 -16.93 20.98
CA GLY A 81 -21.48 -15.53 21.33
C GLY A 81 -21.13 -14.55 20.21
N GLN A 82 -21.56 -13.29 20.34
CA GLN A 82 -21.41 -12.23 19.30
C GLN A 82 -19.95 -11.83 19.01
N GLU A 83 -19.06 -11.99 19.99
CA GLU A 83 -17.62 -11.80 19.86
C GLU A 83 -16.92 -13.07 20.31
N GLY A 84 -15.97 -13.54 19.51
CA GLY A 84 -15.27 -14.79 19.77
C GLY A 84 -13.77 -14.59 19.76
N LEU A 85 -13.11 -14.91 20.87
CA LEU A 85 -11.69 -15.23 20.88
C LEU A 85 -11.55 -16.74 20.71
N LEU A 86 -10.88 -17.16 19.63
CA LEU A 86 -10.51 -18.55 19.40
C LEU A 86 -9.03 -18.70 19.67
N GLU A 87 -8.68 -19.58 20.61
CA GLU A 87 -7.30 -19.92 20.92
C GLU A 87 -6.95 -21.23 20.21
N VAL A 88 -5.90 -21.20 19.39
CA VAL A 88 -5.39 -22.33 18.64
C VAL A 88 -4.02 -22.71 19.21
N PRO A 89 -3.93 -23.75 20.05
CA PRO A 89 -2.65 -24.24 20.56
C PRO A 89 -1.76 -24.71 19.41
N ASP A 90 -0.47 -24.40 19.48
CA ASP A 90 0.55 -24.78 18.48
C ASP A 90 0.10 -24.46 17.03
N ALA A 91 -0.40 -23.24 16.85
CA ALA A 91 -0.99 -22.81 15.60
C ALA A 91 0.01 -22.87 14.43
N ASN A 92 -0.42 -23.47 13.33
CA ASN A 92 0.23 -23.28 12.03
C ASN A 92 0.02 -21.82 11.58
N LEU A 93 1.11 -21.07 11.46
CA LEU A 93 1.07 -19.66 11.08
C LEU A 93 1.02 -19.50 9.56
N TRP A 94 0.41 -18.42 9.10
CA TRP A 94 0.54 -17.98 7.72
C TRP A 94 1.92 -17.34 7.54
N TRP A 95 2.69 -17.87 6.61
CA TRP A 95 4.01 -17.35 6.24
C TRP A 95 4.04 -16.94 4.77
N PRO A 96 4.75 -15.84 4.45
CA PRO A 96 5.07 -15.50 3.09
C PRO A 96 5.88 -16.60 2.39
N TYR A 97 5.69 -16.71 1.08
CA TYR A 97 6.56 -17.47 0.19
C TYR A 97 8.01 -17.03 0.41
N LEU A 98 8.92 -18.02 0.44
CA LEU A 98 10.34 -17.89 0.82
C LEU A 98 10.66 -17.74 2.32
N MET A 99 9.67 -17.68 3.21
CA MET A 99 9.90 -17.66 4.67
C MET A 99 9.61 -18.97 5.39
N ASP A 100 8.84 -19.86 4.77
CA ASP A 100 8.47 -21.16 5.33
C ASP A 100 8.39 -22.21 4.21
N PRO A 101 8.70 -23.50 4.47
CA PRO A 101 8.51 -24.59 3.50
C PRO A 101 7.04 -24.78 3.08
N ASN A 102 6.07 -24.41 3.92
CA ASN A 102 4.63 -24.51 3.68
C ASN A 102 3.97 -23.11 3.80
N PRO A 103 4.31 -22.16 2.90
CA PRO A 103 3.77 -20.81 2.96
C PRO A 103 2.27 -20.83 2.66
N GLY A 104 1.56 -19.76 3.05
CA GLY A 104 0.14 -19.63 2.72
C GLY A 104 -0.78 -20.56 3.53
N TYR A 105 -0.43 -20.93 4.76
CA TYR A 105 -1.30 -21.75 5.59
C TYR A 105 -2.60 -21.01 5.94
N LEU A 106 -3.75 -21.61 5.60
CA LEU A 106 -5.07 -21.02 5.82
C LEU A 106 -5.97 -21.99 6.58
N TYR A 107 -6.61 -21.47 7.63
CA TYR A 107 -7.74 -22.09 8.28
C TYR A 107 -9.04 -21.70 7.57
N THR A 108 -10.12 -22.42 7.86
CA THR A 108 -11.49 -22.00 7.52
C THR A 108 -12.22 -21.58 8.79
N LEU A 109 -12.53 -20.28 8.87
CA LEU A 109 -13.44 -19.74 9.86
C LEU A 109 -14.87 -19.95 9.37
N GLU A 110 -15.68 -20.66 10.15
CA GLU A 110 -17.10 -20.86 9.93
C GLU A 110 -17.88 -20.07 10.99
N VAL A 111 -18.75 -19.19 10.53
CA VAL A 111 -19.68 -18.43 11.37
C VAL A 111 -21.09 -18.92 11.07
N ILE A 112 -21.81 -19.31 12.11
CA ILE A 112 -23.18 -19.80 12.03
C ILE A 112 -24.06 -18.89 12.86
N VAL A 113 -25.12 -18.38 12.23
CA VAL A 113 -26.23 -17.71 12.92
C VAL A 113 -27.42 -18.66 12.91
N SER A 114 -27.86 -19.05 14.11
CA SER A 114 -28.99 -19.96 14.31
C SER A 114 -30.18 -19.20 14.89
N GLY A 115 -31.22 -19.05 14.07
CA GLY A 115 -32.58 -18.64 14.47
C GLY A 115 -33.61 -19.63 13.92
N GLN A 116 -34.71 -19.14 13.34
CA GLN A 116 -35.65 -20.01 12.60
C GLN A 116 -35.04 -20.59 11.32
N VAL A 117 -34.19 -19.81 10.64
CA VAL A 117 -33.43 -20.22 9.46
C VAL A 117 -31.95 -20.04 9.76
N LYS A 118 -31.15 -21.05 9.41
CA LYS A 118 -29.71 -21.06 9.63
C LYS A 118 -28.99 -20.35 8.49
N ASP A 119 -28.17 -19.36 8.82
CA ASP A 119 -27.18 -18.80 7.90
C ASP A 119 -25.77 -19.29 8.25
N VAL A 120 -24.95 -19.51 7.22
CA VAL A 120 -23.58 -20.02 7.37
C VAL A 120 -22.66 -19.26 6.43
N TYR A 121 -21.67 -18.57 6.99
CA TYR A 121 -20.63 -17.90 6.25
C TYR A 121 -19.27 -18.54 6.54
N ARG A 122 -18.47 -18.75 5.50
CA ARG A 122 -17.13 -19.34 5.62
C ARG A 122 -16.12 -18.43 4.97
N VAL A 123 -15.05 -18.12 5.70
CA VAL A 123 -13.95 -17.29 5.21
C VAL A 123 -12.61 -17.96 5.53
N LYS A 124 -11.66 -17.84 4.61
CA LYS A 124 -10.28 -18.31 4.83
C LYS A 124 -9.53 -17.28 5.65
N ILE A 125 -8.78 -17.74 6.65
CA ILE A 125 -7.96 -16.85 7.49
C ILE A 125 -6.55 -17.40 7.65
N GLY A 126 -5.56 -16.51 7.74
CA GLY A 126 -4.19 -16.85 8.08
C GLY A 126 -3.80 -16.20 9.40
N ILE A 127 -3.31 -17.00 10.36
CA ILE A 127 -2.83 -16.48 11.64
C ILE A 127 -1.43 -15.91 11.43
N ARG A 128 -1.28 -14.59 11.55
CA ARG A 128 0.02 -13.92 11.41
C ARG A 128 0.04 -12.53 12.03
N THR A 129 1.18 -12.14 12.59
CA THR A 129 1.40 -10.78 13.09
C THR A 129 2.21 -9.95 12.11
N ILE A 130 1.95 -8.65 12.10
CA ILE A 130 2.74 -7.66 11.38
C ILE A 130 3.14 -6.57 12.36
N SER A 131 4.41 -6.20 12.36
CA SER A 131 4.90 -5.06 13.13
C SER A 131 6.02 -4.36 12.37
N CYS A 132 6.20 -3.07 12.63
CA CYS A 132 7.24 -2.27 12.00
C CYS A 132 8.16 -1.72 13.08
N THR A 133 9.46 -1.85 12.85
CA THR A 133 10.49 -1.15 13.63
C THR A 133 11.02 0.02 12.81
N ASN A 134 11.88 0.86 13.39
CA ASN A 134 12.52 1.97 12.68
C ASN A 134 13.43 1.51 11.51
N THR A 135 13.73 0.21 11.38
CA THR A 135 14.68 -0.31 10.39
C THR A 135 14.13 -1.43 9.52
N THR A 136 13.08 -2.13 9.94
CA THR A 136 12.52 -3.29 9.20
C THR A 136 11.05 -3.51 9.50
N LEU A 137 10.34 -4.05 8.50
CA LEU A 137 9.07 -4.72 8.68
C LEU A 137 9.32 -6.12 9.25
N LEU A 138 8.45 -6.58 10.15
CA LEU A 138 8.45 -7.91 10.73
C LEU A 138 7.13 -8.61 10.39
N ILE A 139 7.22 -9.88 10.00
CA ILE A 139 6.08 -10.80 9.91
C ILE A 139 6.37 -11.95 10.86
N ASN A 140 5.46 -12.22 11.80
CA ASN A 140 5.65 -13.24 12.84
C ASN A 140 7.00 -13.07 13.59
N ASP A 141 7.32 -11.83 13.95
CA ASP A 141 8.56 -11.41 14.62
C ASP A 141 9.86 -11.69 13.85
N LYS A 142 9.79 -12.01 12.55
CA LYS A 142 10.95 -12.19 11.67
C LYS A 142 11.07 -11.05 10.66
N PRO A 143 12.29 -10.52 10.43
CA PRO A 143 12.54 -9.51 9.41
C PRO A 143 12.06 -9.94 8.03
N PHE A 144 11.22 -9.12 7.41
CA PHE A 144 10.70 -9.33 6.07
C PHE A 144 11.35 -8.36 5.09
N TYR A 145 11.79 -8.90 3.95
CA TYR A 145 12.31 -8.13 2.83
C TYR A 145 11.44 -8.35 1.60
N PHE A 146 10.81 -7.29 1.13
CA PHE A 146 9.92 -7.33 -0.04
C PHE A 146 10.74 -7.45 -1.33
N ARG A 147 10.37 -8.42 -2.18
CA ARG A 147 10.95 -8.65 -3.52
C ARG A 147 9.80 -8.86 -4.47
N GLY A 148 9.55 -7.87 -5.32
CA GLY A 148 8.31 -7.88 -6.09
C GLY A 148 8.21 -6.76 -7.09
N PHE A 149 6.97 -6.52 -7.51
CA PHE A 149 6.64 -5.62 -8.60
C PHE A 149 5.47 -4.72 -8.21
N GLY A 150 5.39 -3.52 -8.78
CA GLY A 150 4.10 -2.87 -9.00
C GLY A 150 3.39 -3.61 -10.14
N LYS A 151 2.13 -4.02 -9.94
CA LYS A 151 1.39 -4.81 -10.94
C LYS A 151 0.11 -4.07 -11.35
N HIS A 152 -0.19 -4.11 -12.64
CA HIS A 152 -1.45 -3.67 -13.20
C HIS A 152 -2.37 -4.87 -13.54
N GLU A 153 -3.68 -4.64 -13.54
CA GLU A 153 -4.64 -5.50 -14.25
C GLU A 153 -4.69 -5.01 -15.70
N ASP A 154 -3.79 -5.49 -16.55
CA ASP A 154 -3.72 -5.12 -17.97
C ASP A 154 -3.35 -6.36 -18.79
N SER A 155 -4.13 -6.64 -19.82
CA SER A 155 -3.90 -7.78 -20.70
C SER A 155 -4.45 -7.53 -22.10
N ASP A 156 -3.86 -8.23 -23.07
CA ASP A 156 -4.26 -8.15 -24.47
C ASP A 156 -5.77 -8.42 -24.64
N PHE A 157 -6.39 -7.62 -25.51
CA PHE A 157 -7.82 -7.65 -25.91
C PHE A 157 -8.84 -7.27 -24.83
N ARG A 158 -8.66 -7.69 -23.57
CA ARG A 158 -9.64 -7.48 -22.48
C ARG A 158 -9.30 -6.32 -21.55
N GLY A 159 -8.12 -5.73 -21.67
CA GLY A 159 -7.68 -4.63 -20.80
C GLY A 159 -7.66 -5.08 -19.34
N ARG A 160 -8.49 -4.44 -18.51
CA ARG A 160 -8.62 -4.73 -17.07
C ARG A 160 -9.51 -5.91 -16.73
N GLY A 161 -10.17 -6.52 -17.72
CA GLY A 161 -11.09 -7.63 -17.46
C GLY A 161 -10.41 -8.81 -16.79
N TYR A 162 -10.98 -9.30 -15.69
CA TYR A 162 -10.50 -10.47 -14.95
C TYR A 162 -10.35 -11.70 -15.86
N ASP A 163 -9.24 -12.43 -15.70
CA ASP A 163 -8.97 -13.69 -16.38
C ASP A 163 -8.15 -14.62 -15.48
N GLU A 164 -8.71 -15.78 -15.16
CA GLU A 164 -8.08 -16.77 -14.27
C GLU A 164 -6.79 -17.37 -14.87
N SER A 165 -6.71 -17.53 -16.19
CA SER A 165 -5.49 -18.05 -16.83
C SER A 165 -4.33 -17.05 -16.76
N VAL A 166 -4.62 -15.75 -16.90
CA VAL A 166 -3.64 -14.67 -16.72
C VAL A 166 -3.24 -14.58 -15.24
N LEU A 167 -4.20 -14.64 -14.33
CA LEU A 167 -3.97 -14.68 -12.87
C LEU A 167 -2.98 -15.80 -12.49
N VAL A 168 -3.28 -17.04 -12.87
CA VAL A 168 -2.45 -18.21 -12.55
C VAL A 168 -1.06 -18.08 -13.19
N LYS A 169 -0.99 -17.58 -14.43
CA LYS A 169 0.29 -17.32 -15.11
C LYS A 169 1.11 -16.27 -14.34
N ASP A 170 0.53 -15.14 -13.97
CA ASP A 170 1.19 -14.07 -13.24
C ASP A 170 1.81 -14.59 -11.94
N TYR A 171 1.05 -15.36 -11.15
CA TYR A 171 1.54 -15.97 -9.92
C TYR A 171 2.69 -16.95 -10.14
N ASN A 172 2.60 -17.78 -11.19
CA ASN A 172 3.69 -18.68 -11.55
C ASN A 172 4.95 -17.92 -11.95
N VAL A 173 4.83 -16.81 -12.68
CA VAL A 173 5.96 -15.95 -13.07
C VAL A 173 6.58 -15.27 -11.85
N ILE A 174 5.76 -14.72 -10.94
CA ILE A 174 6.22 -14.12 -9.68
C ILE A 174 7.05 -15.14 -8.89
N LYS A 175 6.54 -16.36 -8.73
CA LYS A 175 7.28 -17.42 -8.00
C LYS A 175 8.54 -17.86 -8.75
N TRP A 176 8.47 -17.99 -10.07
CA TRP A 176 9.59 -18.41 -10.93
C TRP A 176 10.77 -17.46 -10.84
N ILE A 177 10.53 -16.13 -10.82
CA ILE A 177 11.59 -15.12 -10.66
C ILE A 177 12.04 -14.92 -9.20
N GLY A 178 11.42 -15.64 -8.25
CA GLY A 178 11.73 -15.51 -6.82
C GLY A 178 11.15 -14.26 -6.16
N GLY A 179 10.09 -13.69 -6.74
CA GLY A 179 9.29 -12.65 -6.10
C GLY A 179 8.42 -13.22 -4.99
N ASN A 180 8.26 -12.47 -3.90
CA ASN A 180 7.43 -12.83 -2.75
C ASN A 180 6.22 -11.92 -2.56
N GLY A 181 6.04 -10.90 -3.42
CA GLY A 181 4.92 -9.99 -3.31
C GLY A 181 4.72 -9.07 -4.50
N TYR A 182 3.63 -8.30 -4.47
CA TYR A 182 3.37 -7.22 -5.42
C TYR A 182 2.58 -6.06 -4.75
N ARG A 183 2.63 -4.89 -5.36
CA ARG A 183 1.77 -3.74 -5.04
C ARG A 183 0.66 -3.63 -6.07
N THR A 184 -0.57 -3.31 -5.64
CA THR A 184 -1.75 -3.20 -6.52
C THR A 184 -1.79 -1.85 -7.22
N SER A 185 -0.76 -1.59 -8.03
CA SER A 185 -0.56 -0.33 -8.74
C SER A 185 -1.65 -0.12 -9.79
N ASN A 186 -2.48 0.93 -9.76
CA ASN A 186 -2.64 1.92 -8.68
C ASN A 186 -4.11 1.95 -8.26
N TYR A 187 -4.68 0.77 -8.00
CA TYR A 187 -6.07 0.54 -7.66
C TYR A 187 -6.24 -0.86 -7.03
N PRO A 188 -7.26 -1.06 -6.19
CA PRO A 188 -7.51 -2.35 -5.55
C PRO A 188 -7.70 -3.45 -6.60
N PRO A 189 -7.14 -4.65 -6.44
CA PRO A 189 -7.25 -5.72 -7.43
C PRO A 189 -8.62 -6.40 -7.34
N SER A 190 -8.94 -7.35 -8.23
CA SER A 190 -10.08 -8.24 -8.01
C SER A 190 -9.88 -9.07 -6.72
N GLU A 191 -10.98 -9.49 -6.08
CA GLU A 191 -10.93 -10.28 -4.83
C GLU A 191 -10.21 -11.62 -5.06
N GLU A 192 -10.40 -12.21 -6.24
CA GLU A 192 -9.75 -13.46 -6.64
C GLU A 192 -8.22 -13.35 -6.66
N PHE A 193 -7.65 -12.16 -6.95
CA PHE A 193 -6.20 -11.95 -6.82
C PHE A 193 -5.73 -12.11 -5.38
N LEU A 194 -6.47 -11.58 -4.40
CA LEU A 194 -6.10 -11.66 -2.99
C LEU A 194 -6.33 -13.06 -2.44
N ASP A 195 -7.38 -13.76 -2.87
CA ASP A 195 -7.61 -15.18 -2.51
C ASP A 195 -6.44 -16.07 -2.94
N TYR A 196 -5.90 -15.87 -4.14
CA TYR A 196 -4.71 -16.57 -4.62
C TYR A 196 -3.44 -16.13 -3.87
N ALA A 197 -3.31 -14.84 -3.55
CA ALA A 197 -2.19 -14.32 -2.78
C ALA A 197 -2.10 -14.99 -1.40
N ASP A 198 -3.25 -15.10 -0.73
CA ASP A 198 -3.39 -15.76 0.57
C ASP A 198 -2.95 -17.22 0.51
N GLN A 199 -3.46 -17.97 -0.47
CA GLN A 199 -3.17 -19.40 -0.62
C GLN A 199 -1.70 -19.68 -0.97
N LEU A 200 -1.07 -18.80 -1.74
CA LEU A 200 0.30 -18.98 -2.22
C LEU A 200 1.36 -18.36 -1.29
N GLY A 201 0.94 -17.63 -0.26
CA GLY A 201 1.83 -16.87 0.61
C GLY A 201 2.45 -15.65 -0.08
N ILE A 202 1.85 -15.12 -1.14
CA ILE A 202 2.39 -13.95 -1.83
C ILE A 202 1.88 -12.70 -1.12
N VAL A 203 2.77 -11.82 -0.67
CA VAL A 203 2.35 -10.61 0.07
C VAL A 203 1.86 -9.51 -0.88
N VAL A 204 0.92 -8.71 -0.41
CA VAL A 204 0.31 -7.63 -1.16
C VAL A 204 0.43 -6.31 -0.40
N ILE A 205 0.90 -5.28 -1.09
CA ILE A 205 0.75 -3.89 -0.67
C ILE A 205 -0.50 -3.37 -1.39
N ASP A 206 -1.58 -3.18 -0.64
CA ASP A 206 -2.88 -2.89 -1.22
C ASP A 206 -3.13 -1.38 -1.28
N GLU A 207 -3.34 -0.88 -2.50
CA GLU A 207 -3.29 0.53 -2.85
C GLU A 207 -4.66 1.09 -3.22
N CYS A 208 -5.00 2.17 -2.53
CA CYS A 208 -6.17 3.00 -2.83
C CYS A 208 -6.07 3.58 -4.26
N PRO A 209 -7.18 3.78 -5.00
CA PRO A 209 -7.16 4.25 -6.39
C PRO A 209 -6.85 5.75 -6.53
N ILE A 210 -5.76 6.22 -5.92
CA ILE A 210 -5.25 7.58 -5.99
C ILE A 210 -3.86 7.53 -6.63
N ALA A 211 -3.84 7.64 -7.94
CA ALA A 211 -2.63 7.72 -8.75
C ALA A 211 -2.43 9.14 -9.24
N ASN A 212 -1.33 9.74 -8.84
CA ASN A 212 -0.87 11.02 -9.35
C ASN A 212 0.42 10.77 -10.12
N ALA A 213 0.36 10.64 -11.44
CA ALA A 213 1.54 10.92 -12.22
C ALA A 213 1.72 12.44 -12.16
N ARG A 214 2.69 12.94 -11.38
CA ARG A 214 3.23 14.27 -11.63
C ARG A 214 3.50 14.33 -13.13
N MET A 215 2.70 15.10 -13.88
CA MET A 215 2.95 15.32 -15.29
C MET A 215 4.19 16.22 -15.40
N TRP A 216 5.37 15.64 -15.21
CA TRP A 216 6.66 16.33 -15.34
C TRP A 216 6.83 16.94 -16.75
N LYS A 217 6.06 16.45 -17.73
CA LYS A 217 5.99 16.99 -19.09
C LYS A 217 5.17 18.28 -19.24
N LEU A 218 4.57 18.82 -18.17
CA LEU A 218 3.86 20.10 -18.24
C LEU A 218 4.72 21.25 -17.66
N PRO A 219 4.72 22.43 -18.30
CA PRO A 219 5.45 23.60 -17.78
C PRO A 219 5.06 23.92 -16.33
N PRO A 220 5.96 24.53 -15.52
CA PRO A 220 5.73 24.85 -14.10
C PRO A 220 4.39 25.54 -13.79
N GLN A 221 3.83 26.27 -14.76
CA GLN A 221 2.53 26.95 -14.64
C GLN A 221 1.32 26.00 -14.57
N ARG A 222 1.47 24.71 -14.86
CA ARG A 222 0.40 23.69 -14.73
C ARG A 222 0.52 22.79 -13.51
N ASN A 223 1.59 22.87 -12.71
CA ASN A 223 1.63 22.28 -11.36
C ASN A 223 0.55 22.89 -10.42
N MET A 224 -0.02 24.02 -10.81
CA MET A 224 -1.16 24.70 -10.17
C MET A 224 -2.49 23.92 -10.27
N PHE A 225 -2.56 22.81 -11.02
CA PHE A 225 -3.79 22.02 -11.12
C PHE A 225 -4.09 21.23 -9.84
N PHE A 226 -3.11 20.69 -9.11
CA PHE A 226 -3.39 19.87 -7.91
C PHE A 226 -3.76 20.68 -6.66
N SER A 227 -3.22 21.91 -6.49
CA SER A 227 -3.69 22.82 -5.43
C SER A 227 -5.17 23.17 -5.58
N ARG A 228 -5.72 23.01 -6.79
CA ARG A 228 -7.14 23.20 -7.11
C ARG A 228 -8.00 21.96 -6.83
N PHE A 229 -7.38 20.78 -6.66
CA PHE A 229 -8.06 19.50 -6.41
C PHE A 229 -7.97 19.01 -4.96
N LEU A 230 -7.03 19.51 -4.14
CA LEU A 230 -6.99 19.33 -2.67
C LEU A 230 -8.19 20.00 -1.98
N THR A 231 -9.37 19.49 -2.28
CA THR A 231 -10.67 19.98 -1.81
C THR A 231 -11.17 19.06 -0.71
N ASN A 232 -12.07 19.57 0.13
CA ASN A 232 -12.81 18.74 1.09
C ASN A 232 -13.62 17.63 0.40
N GLY A 233 -14.00 17.82 -0.87
CA GLY A 233 -14.63 16.79 -1.71
C GLY A 233 -13.67 15.63 -2.01
N LEU A 234 -12.45 15.94 -2.45
CA LEU A 234 -11.42 14.93 -2.71
C LEU A 234 -11.05 14.16 -1.42
N LEU A 235 -10.86 14.86 -0.30
CA LEU A 235 -10.55 14.21 0.98
C LEU A 235 -11.65 13.23 1.40
N ARG A 236 -12.92 13.64 1.26
CA ARG A 236 -14.07 12.78 1.56
C ARG A 236 -14.10 11.55 0.67
N ASN A 237 -13.95 11.72 -0.64
CA ASN A 237 -13.96 10.61 -1.58
C ASN A 237 -12.78 9.65 -1.34
N HIS A 238 -11.60 10.18 -1.03
CA HIS A 238 -10.44 9.36 -0.69
C HIS A 238 -10.69 8.56 0.60
N LYS A 239 -11.23 9.18 1.66
CA LYS A 239 -11.65 8.46 2.87
C LYS A 239 -12.68 7.37 2.57
N THR A 240 -13.66 7.64 1.70
CA THR A 240 -14.64 6.64 1.25
C THR A 240 -13.96 5.47 0.54
N SER A 241 -13.07 5.73 -0.43
CA SER A 241 -12.36 4.67 -1.15
C SER A 241 -11.47 3.84 -0.23
N LEU A 242 -10.80 4.45 0.76
CA LEU A 242 -10.04 3.73 1.77
C LEU A 242 -10.96 2.89 2.68
N SER A 243 -12.11 3.42 3.11
CA SER A 243 -13.10 2.67 3.88
C SER A 243 -13.60 1.45 3.13
N GLU A 244 -13.91 1.60 1.83
CA GLU A 244 -14.38 0.49 0.98
C GLU A 244 -13.29 -0.56 0.75
N LEU A 245 -12.06 -0.12 0.43
CA LEU A 245 -10.88 -0.99 0.29
C LEU A 245 -10.65 -1.81 1.56
N ILE A 246 -10.50 -1.16 2.71
CA ILE A 246 -10.20 -1.83 3.99
C ILE A 246 -11.37 -2.73 4.39
N LYS A 247 -12.62 -2.27 4.21
CA LYS A 247 -13.80 -3.10 4.52
C LYS A 247 -13.80 -4.40 3.72
N ARG A 248 -13.45 -4.33 2.43
CA ARG A 248 -13.37 -5.49 1.53
C ARG A 248 -12.21 -6.40 1.91
N ASP A 249 -11.02 -5.84 2.16
CA ASP A 249 -9.77 -6.60 2.13
C ASP A 249 -9.15 -6.89 3.52
N LYS A 250 -9.75 -6.39 4.61
CA LYS A 250 -9.26 -6.51 6.00
C LYS A 250 -8.90 -7.93 6.44
N ASN A 251 -9.55 -8.96 5.90
CA ASN A 251 -9.39 -10.34 6.32
C ASN A 251 -8.29 -11.10 5.55
N HIS A 252 -7.73 -10.52 4.48
CA HIS A 252 -6.66 -11.17 3.72
C HIS A 252 -5.33 -11.17 4.51
N PRO A 253 -4.77 -12.34 4.88
CA PRO A 253 -3.43 -12.40 5.46
C PRO A 253 -2.35 -11.92 4.49
N SER A 254 -2.53 -12.07 3.18
CA SER A 254 -1.58 -11.59 2.17
C SER A 254 -1.41 -10.08 2.16
N VAL A 255 -2.46 -9.32 2.47
CA VAL A 255 -2.37 -7.86 2.56
C VAL A 255 -1.56 -7.49 3.80
N ILE A 256 -0.37 -6.96 3.59
CA ILE A 256 0.58 -6.64 4.67
C ILE A 256 0.68 -5.14 4.98
N MET A 257 0.17 -4.29 4.10
CA MET A 257 0.34 -2.84 4.19
C MET A 257 -0.70 -2.13 3.34
N TRP A 258 -1.21 -1.00 3.83
CA TRP A 258 -2.11 -0.12 3.08
C TRP A 258 -1.31 1.01 2.41
N SER A 259 -1.41 1.15 1.09
CA SER A 259 -0.85 2.28 0.35
C SER A 259 -1.92 3.34 0.09
N LEU A 260 -1.68 4.56 0.58
CA LEU A 260 -2.64 5.66 0.48
C LEU A 260 -2.72 6.24 -0.93
N ALA A 261 -1.59 6.28 -1.64
CA ALA A 261 -1.50 6.93 -2.94
C ALA A 261 -0.20 6.55 -3.66
N SER A 262 -0.24 6.64 -4.98
CA SER A 262 0.93 6.54 -5.85
C SER A 262 1.28 7.93 -6.42
N GLY A 263 2.56 8.30 -6.37
CA GLY A 263 3.08 9.58 -6.87
C GLY A 263 2.53 10.82 -6.16
N ALA A 264 2.24 10.71 -4.86
CA ALA A 264 1.64 11.78 -4.07
C ALA A 264 2.40 13.11 -4.24
N THR A 265 1.67 14.18 -4.57
CA THR A 265 2.24 15.54 -4.64
C THR A 265 2.30 16.09 -3.22
N THR A 266 3.46 16.03 -2.59
CA THR A 266 3.64 16.39 -1.16
C THR A 266 4.17 17.80 -0.94
N ASP A 267 4.48 18.53 -2.01
CA ASP A 267 5.13 19.84 -2.00
C ASP A 267 4.17 21.04 -1.99
N LEU A 268 2.86 20.79 -1.79
CA LEU A 268 1.82 21.82 -1.82
C LEU A 268 1.26 22.15 -0.43
N ASN A 269 0.83 23.40 -0.23
CA ASN A 269 0.19 23.85 1.01
C ASN A 269 -1.05 23.00 1.34
N ASN A 270 -1.21 22.68 2.63
CA ASN A 270 -2.28 21.83 3.19
C ASN A 270 -2.19 20.33 2.90
N THR A 271 -1.17 19.87 2.16
CA THR A 271 -0.98 18.43 1.90
C THR A 271 -0.71 17.64 3.17
N ALA A 272 0.05 18.22 4.12
CA ALA A 272 0.32 17.61 5.42
C ALA A 272 -0.97 17.25 6.17
N SER A 273 -1.87 18.22 6.33
CA SER A 273 -3.16 18.03 7.02
C SER A 273 -4.08 17.06 6.27
N TYR A 274 -4.02 17.05 4.93
CA TYR A 274 -4.77 16.09 4.12
C TYR A 274 -4.34 14.65 4.43
N PHE A 275 -3.05 14.36 4.39
CA PHE A 275 -2.54 13.01 4.66
C PHE A 275 -2.59 12.61 6.13
N GLU A 276 -2.40 13.55 7.06
CA GLU A 276 -2.62 13.32 8.49
C GLU A 276 -4.03 12.79 8.75
N GLN A 277 -5.04 13.42 8.14
CA GLN A 277 -6.43 13.00 8.26
C GLN A 277 -6.71 11.66 7.59
N LEU A 278 -5.97 11.29 6.54
CA LEU A 278 -6.09 9.98 5.90
C LEU A 278 -5.44 8.89 6.75
N VAL A 279 -4.24 9.14 7.28
CA VAL A 279 -3.56 8.21 8.19
C VAL A 279 -4.40 7.99 9.44
N GLY A 280 -4.95 9.06 10.04
CA GLY A 280 -5.88 8.94 11.17
C GLY A 280 -7.14 8.14 10.83
N HIS A 281 -7.69 8.32 9.62
CA HIS A 281 -8.84 7.56 9.13
C HIS A 281 -8.51 6.07 8.95
N VAL A 282 -7.41 5.73 8.29
CA VAL A 282 -6.98 4.34 8.11
C VAL A 282 -6.71 3.67 9.46
N LYS A 283 -5.96 4.33 10.36
CA LYS A 283 -5.68 3.80 11.70
C LYS A 283 -6.95 3.59 12.55
N SER A 284 -8.01 4.34 12.27
CA SER A 284 -9.32 4.13 12.92
C SER A 284 -10.09 2.92 12.39
N LEU A 285 -9.77 2.44 11.19
CA LEU A 285 -10.40 1.29 10.55
C LEU A 285 -9.58 0.01 10.73
N ASP A 286 -8.25 0.11 10.57
CA ASP A 286 -7.31 -0.99 10.74
C ASP A 286 -5.99 -0.47 11.33
N SER A 287 -5.66 -0.94 12.53
CA SER A 287 -4.40 -0.67 13.21
C SER A 287 -3.44 -1.86 13.19
N SER A 288 -3.85 -2.99 12.59
CA SER A 288 -3.07 -4.22 12.52
C SER A 288 -2.00 -4.21 11.43
N ARG A 289 -2.04 -3.23 10.52
CA ARG A 289 -1.15 -3.12 9.36
C ARG A 289 -0.50 -1.73 9.27
N PRO A 290 0.77 -1.65 8.84
CA PRO A 290 1.44 -0.39 8.55
C PRO A 290 0.83 0.33 7.35
N ILE A 291 1.05 1.64 7.31
CA ILE A 291 0.60 2.53 6.23
C ILE A 291 1.81 3.06 5.45
N THR A 292 1.66 3.15 4.13
CA THR A 292 2.66 3.70 3.22
C THR A 292 2.02 4.54 2.11
N ALA A 293 2.85 5.11 1.26
CA ALA A 293 2.49 5.76 0.00
C ALA A 293 3.74 5.82 -0.89
N ALA A 294 3.55 5.84 -2.20
CA ALA A 294 4.65 5.97 -3.15
C ALA A 294 4.99 7.46 -3.35
N ILE A 295 6.18 7.86 -2.89
CA ILE A 295 6.69 9.24 -2.96
C ILE A 295 7.62 9.37 -4.18
N SER A 296 7.45 10.43 -4.95
CA SER A 296 8.25 10.74 -6.16
C SER A 296 9.00 12.07 -6.06
N VAL A 297 9.16 12.63 -4.86
CA VAL A 297 9.87 13.90 -4.62
C VAL A 297 11.01 13.68 -3.64
N ASP A 298 12.09 14.45 -3.74
CA ASP A 298 13.19 14.38 -2.77
C ASP A 298 12.76 14.90 -1.39
N VAL A 299 13.50 14.54 -0.33
CA VAL A 299 13.17 14.92 1.05
C VAL A 299 13.11 16.44 1.30
N LYS A 300 13.84 17.24 0.51
CA LYS A 300 13.82 18.71 0.62
C LYS A 300 12.63 19.30 -0.13
N SER A 301 12.14 18.61 -1.14
CA SER A 301 10.93 18.94 -1.89
C SER A 301 9.68 18.33 -1.26
N ASP A 302 9.80 17.41 -0.31
CA ASP A 302 8.73 16.97 0.59
C ASP A 302 8.39 18.11 1.59
N LYS A 303 7.94 19.24 1.05
CA LYS A 303 7.63 20.48 1.78
C LYS A 303 6.28 21.02 1.33
N ALA A 304 5.26 20.87 2.16
CA ALA A 304 4.14 21.80 2.08
C ALA A 304 4.65 23.19 2.52
N ASN A 305 4.83 24.10 1.57
CA ASN A 305 5.26 25.51 1.71
C ASN A 305 6.77 25.75 1.80
N GLU A 306 7.39 26.01 0.65
CA GLU A 306 8.49 26.98 0.59
C GLU A 306 8.28 27.90 -0.62
N VAL A 307 7.70 29.09 -0.37
CA VAL A 307 8.05 30.25 -1.20
C VAL A 307 9.53 30.49 -0.91
N VAL A 308 10.39 29.94 -1.75
CA VAL A 308 11.81 30.32 -1.78
C VAL A 308 11.83 31.79 -2.20
N HIS A 309 11.85 32.72 -1.25
CA HIS A 309 12.36 34.04 -1.52
C HIS A 309 13.86 33.89 -1.79
N LEU A 310 14.20 33.75 -3.07
CA LEU A 310 15.54 34.02 -3.57
C LEU A 310 15.87 35.49 -3.28
N ARG A 311 16.39 35.77 -2.08
CA ARG A 311 17.23 36.95 -1.89
C ARG A 311 18.58 36.62 -2.52
N ILE A 312 18.67 36.86 -3.82
CA ILE A 312 19.98 37.08 -4.45
C ILE A 312 20.55 38.33 -3.78
N ALA A 313 21.42 38.14 -2.79
CA ALA A 313 22.31 39.20 -2.35
C ALA A 313 23.30 39.45 -3.51
N ARG A 314 22.94 40.39 -4.38
CA ARG A 314 23.85 40.95 -5.37
C ARG A 314 24.82 41.86 -4.61
N GLU A 315 25.84 41.27 -3.98
CA GLU A 315 27.03 42.04 -3.60
C GLU A 315 28.14 41.76 -4.62
N HIS A 316 28.38 42.75 -5.47
CA HIS A 316 29.59 42.82 -6.26
C HIS A 316 30.79 42.97 -5.31
N LYS A 317 31.68 41.96 -5.26
CA LYS A 317 33.07 42.20 -4.86
C LYS A 317 34.04 41.50 -5.82
N PRO A 318 35.12 42.21 -6.23
CA PRO A 318 35.97 41.79 -7.34
C PRO A 318 36.94 40.67 -6.97
N TRP A 319 37.39 39.99 -8.02
CA TRP A 319 38.40 38.94 -8.05
C TRP A 319 39.75 39.38 -7.48
N THR A 320 39.97 39.21 -6.18
CA THR A 320 41.29 38.97 -5.59
C THR A 320 41.12 38.34 -4.22
N THR A 321 41.86 37.26 -3.97
CA THR A 321 42.06 36.51 -2.71
C THR A 321 41.34 35.15 -2.62
N LEU A 322 41.79 34.22 -3.46
CA LEU A 322 41.98 32.83 -3.05
C LEU A 322 43.24 32.80 -2.17
N ILE A 323 43.13 32.32 -0.93
CA ILE A 323 44.12 31.57 -0.13
C ILE A 323 43.67 31.66 1.35
N ASN A 324 43.59 30.48 1.99
CA ASN A 324 43.29 30.21 3.41
C ASN A 324 41.82 30.27 3.83
N PHE A 325 41.10 29.15 3.72
CA PHE A 325 40.21 28.64 4.78
C PHE A 325 39.86 27.17 4.48
N TRP A 326 40.88 26.32 4.53
CA TRP A 326 40.74 24.86 4.62
C TRP A 326 41.54 24.38 5.82
N THR A 327 41.03 24.60 7.04
CA THR A 327 41.49 23.88 8.24
C THR A 327 40.43 23.94 9.35
N LYS A 328 39.82 22.78 9.62
CA LYS A 328 39.23 22.27 10.87
C LYS A 328 38.18 23.09 11.66
N ALA A 329 37.21 22.32 12.20
CA ALA A 329 36.24 22.64 13.28
C ALA A 329 35.06 23.52 12.83
N ASP A 330 33.77 23.18 12.95
CA ASP A 330 33.06 22.20 13.79
C ASP A 330 31.80 21.71 13.05
N ARG A 331 31.58 20.39 13.01
CA ARG A 331 30.28 19.82 12.64
C ARG A 331 29.41 19.73 13.89
N ALA A 332 28.74 20.83 14.23
CA ALA A 332 27.55 20.74 15.08
C ALA A 332 26.39 20.19 14.21
N PRO A 333 25.60 19.21 14.69
CA PRO A 333 24.41 18.79 13.98
C PRO A 333 23.43 19.97 13.98
N PHE A 334 23.20 20.54 12.80
CA PHE A 334 22.18 21.56 12.64
C PHE A 334 20.82 20.88 12.77
N VAL A 335 20.26 20.85 13.98
CA VAL A 335 18.86 20.53 14.20
C VAL A 335 18.08 21.79 13.83
N ALA A 336 17.62 21.85 12.58
CA ALA A 336 16.64 22.84 12.20
C ALA A 336 15.34 22.50 12.93
N SER A 337 14.93 23.33 13.90
CA SER A 337 13.57 23.27 14.43
C SER A 337 12.60 23.72 13.34
N VAL A 338 11.84 22.77 12.78
CA VAL A 338 10.85 23.04 11.73
C VAL A 338 9.55 23.49 12.37
N ASN A 339 9.34 24.80 12.49
CA ASN A 339 8.02 25.35 12.80
C ASN A 339 7.31 25.67 11.49
N GLY A 340 6.37 24.81 11.10
CA GLY A 340 5.45 25.02 9.98
C GLY A 340 5.55 23.96 8.89
N ALA A 341 4.54 23.09 8.85
CA ALA A 341 4.28 22.05 7.86
C ALA A 341 5.18 20.79 7.92
N ALA A 342 4.56 19.67 7.55
CA ALA A 342 4.93 18.35 8.02
C ALA A 342 4.92 17.36 6.82
N PRO A 343 6.06 16.80 6.41
CA PRO A 343 6.20 15.99 5.18
C PRO A 343 5.32 14.74 5.19
N LEU A 344 4.84 14.25 4.04
CA LEU A 344 4.03 13.01 3.99
C LEU A 344 4.75 11.85 4.68
N ALA A 345 6.05 11.72 4.42
CA ALA A 345 6.89 10.66 4.97
C ALA A 345 6.85 10.60 6.52
N GLN A 346 6.54 11.70 7.21
CA GLN A 346 6.42 11.68 8.67
C GLN A 346 5.19 10.90 9.16
N PHE A 347 4.12 10.81 8.36
CA PHE A 347 2.88 10.15 8.77
C PHE A 347 2.84 8.67 8.40
N LEU A 348 3.71 8.23 7.47
CA LEU A 348 3.81 6.84 7.03
C LEU A 348 4.57 5.98 8.04
N ASP A 349 4.25 4.71 8.16
CA ASP A 349 5.04 3.78 8.97
C ASP A 349 6.26 3.26 8.16
N ILE A 350 6.12 3.18 6.83
CA ILE A 350 7.18 2.79 5.87
C ILE A 350 7.19 3.77 4.69
N ILE A 351 8.36 4.28 4.33
CA ILE A 351 8.52 5.26 3.24
C ILE A 351 8.59 4.53 1.89
N GLY A 352 7.58 4.69 1.04
CA GLY A 352 7.59 4.19 -0.34
C GLY A 352 8.29 5.17 -1.28
N ILE A 353 9.21 4.67 -2.11
CA ILE A 353 10.02 5.50 -3.01
C ILE A 353 9.83 5.05 -4.46
N ASN A 354 9.48 6.01 -5.32
CA ASN A 354 9.55 5.88 -6.78
C ASN A 354 10.75 6.67 -7.27
N LEU A 355 11.73 6.00 -7.87
CA LEU A 355 12.97 6.62 -8.32
C LEU A 355 13.45 6.04 -9.65
N TYR A 356 13.65 6.91 -10.63
CA TYR A 356 14.00 6.56 -12.02
C TYR A 356 15.30 7.24 -12.49
N THR A 357 16.32 7.30 -11.63
CA THR A 357 17.66 7.80 -12.01
C THR A 357 18.22 6.95 -13.15
N GLY A 358 18.76 7.61 -14.18
CA GLY A 358 19.26 6.97 -15.40
C GLY A 358 18.20 6.84 -16.49
N TRP A 359 16.92 7.11 -16.18
CA TRP A 359 15.81 7.05 -17.12
C TRP A 359 15.07 8.40 -17.22
N GLU A 360 14.36 8.82 -16.17
CA GLU A 360 13.61 10.08 -16.17
C GLU A 360 14.50 11.28 -15.83
N SER A 361 15.43 11.10 -14.89
CA SER A 361 16.50 12.03 -14.59
C SER A 361 17.83 11.44 -15.03
N ASN A 362 18.78 12.31 -15.41
CA ASN A 362 20.15 11.91 -15.74
C ASN A 362 20.21 10.76 -16.78
N LEU A 363 19.49 10.95 -17.88
CA LEU A 363 19.27 9.93 -18.91
C LEU A 363 20.58 9.23 -19.32
N ALA A 364 20.60 7.90 -19.19
CA ALA A 364 21.72 7.01 -19.51
C ALA A 364 23.02 7.24 -18.71
N MET A 365 22.99 8.03 -17.64
CA MET A 365 24.13 8.21 -16.72
C MET A 365 24.11 7.11 -15.66
N PHE A 366 24.55 5.89 -16.03
CA PHE A 366 24.48 4.73 -15.14
C PHE A 366 25.51 4.76 -14.00
N ASP A 367 26.60 5.50 -14.18
CA ASP A 367 27.69 5.66 -13.22
C ASP A 367 27.24 6.40 -11.94
N ILE A 368 26.26 7.28 -12.04
CA ILE A 368 25.76 8.05 -10.90
C ILE A 368 24.59 7.39 -10.16
N ILE A 369 23.96 6.34 -10.72
CA ILE A 369 22.74 5.73 -10.15
C ILE A 369 22.97 5.34 -8.69
N ARG A 370 24.09 4.66 -8.41
CA ARG A 370 24.38 4.18 -7.06
C ARG A 370 24.45 5.33 -6.06
N ASP A 371 25.19 6.38 -6.38
CA ASP A 371 25.45 7.48 -5.45
C ASP A 371 24.18 8.31 -5.24
N GLU A 372 23.38 8.53 -6.30
CA GLU A 372 22.08 9.22 -6.16
C GLU A 372 21.09 8.41 -5.33
N VAL A 373 20.95 7.11 -5.59
CA VAL A 373 20.05 6.23 -4.85
C VAL A 373 20.42 6.20 -3.37
N VAL A 374 21.70 6.01 -3.05
CA VAL A 374 22.19 5.98 -1.66
C VAL A 374 21.96 7.34 -0.99
N SER A 375 22.31 8.44 -1.66
CA SER A 375 22.10 9.78 -1.10
C SER A 375 20.63 10.09 -0.87
N TYR A 376 19.74 9.68 -1.78
CA TYR A 376 18.31 9.93 -1.69
C TYR A 376 17.70 9.20 -0.49
N VAL A 377 17.99 7.90 -0.36
CA VAL A 377 17.51 7.09 0.76
C VAL A 377 18.08 7.57 2.09
N GLN A 378 19.39 7.85 2.16
CA GLN A 378 20.02 8.31 3.39
C GLN A 378 19.38 9.60 3.89
N ALA A 379 19.03 10.51 2.98
CA ALA A 379 18.39 11.76 3.35
C ALA A 379 16.99 11.57 3.98
N PHE A 380 16.18 10.63 3.47
CA PHE A 380 14.91 10.28 4.13
C PHE A 380 15.13 9.60 5.48
N HIS A 381 16.11 8.69 5.56
CA HIS A 381 16.40 7.96 6.79
C HIS A 381 16.92 8.89 7.90
N ASP A 382 17.82 9.82 7.58
CA ASP A 382 18.38 10.80 8.53
C ASP A 382 17.30 11.72 9.13
N VAL A 383 16.25 12.03 8.37
CA VAL A 383 15.16 12.91 8.80
C VAL A 383 14.07 12.15 9.57
N HIS A 384 13.67 10.96 9.10
CA HIS A 384 12.50 10.28 9.62
C HIS A 384 12.79 9.06 10.49
N ASN A 385 14.00 8.48 10.40
CA ASN A 385 14.39 7.24 11.10
C ASN A 385 13.36 6.10 10.91
N LYS A 386 13.00 5.85 9.64
CA LYS A 386 12.03 4.83 9.22
C LYS A 386 12.62 3.90 8.16
N PRO A 387 12.08 2.67 8.03
CA PRO A 387 12.39 1.83 6.89
C PRO A 387 11.82 2.42 5.60
N PHE A 388 12.39 2.01 4.48
CA PHE A 388 11.96 2.42 3.15
C PHE A 388 11.77 1.20 2.24
N LEU A 389 11.00 1.39 1.18
CA LEU A 389 10.77 0.42 0.13
C LEU A 389 10.81 1.13 -1.22
N PHE A 390 11.63 0.64 -2.15
CA PHE A 390 11.49 1.04 -3.55
C PHE A 390 10.23 0.39 -4.13
N MET A 391 9.22 1.21 -4.42
CA MET A 391 7.96 0.78 -5.02
C MET A 391 8.01 0.82 -6.54
N GLU A 392 8.84 1.71 -7.09
CA GLU A 392 9.09 1.80 -8.53
C GLU A 392 10.55 2.18 -8.82
N TYR A 393 11.12 1.49 -9.80
CA TYR A 393 12.36 1.80 -10.49
C TYR A 393 12.37 1.00 -11.80
N GLY A 394 13.05 1.48 -12.84
CA GLY A 394 13.13 0.76 -14.11
C GLY A 394 13.44 1.65 -15.29
N ALA A 395 13.37 1.06 -16.49
CA ALA A 395 13.51 1.75 -17.76
C ALA A 395 12.64 1.04 -18.81
N ASP A 396 12.06 1.80 -19.75
CA ASP A 396 11.26 1.20 -20.82
C ASP A 396 12.16 0.32 -21.69
N THR A 397 11.70 -0.90 -21.96
CA THR A 397 12.47 -1.90 -22.70
C THR A 397 11.63 -2.49 -23.82
N TYR A 398 12.16 -2.45 -25.05
CA TYR A 398 11.54 -3.10 -26.20
C TYR A 398 12.14 -4.50 -26.39
N THR A 399 11.30 -5.53 -26.35
CA THR A 399 11.72 -6.91 -26.59
C THR A 399 12.41 -7.06 -27.94
N GLY A 400 13.63 -7.62 -27.93
CA GLY A 400 14.43 -7.85 -29.14
C GLY A 400 15.23 -6.63 -29.63
N LEU A 401 15.11 -5.47 -28.99
CA LEU A 401 15.96 -4.31 -29.29
C LEU A 401 17.33 -4.49 -28.61
N HIS A 402 18.34 -4.78 -29.41
CA HIS A 402 19.74 -4.76 -28.99
C HIS A 402 20.49 -3.73 -29.83
N VAL A 403 21.27 -2.88 -29.17
CA VAL A 403 22.25 -2.05 -29.88
C VAL A 403 23.42 -2.96 -30.20
N VAL A 404 23.63 -3.24 -31.48
CA VAL A 404 24.75 -4.06 -31.99
C VAL A 404 26.04 -3.26 -31.95
#